data_AF-L1NSG8-F1
#
_entry.id   AF-L1NSG8-F1
#
_cell.length_a   1.000
_cell.length_b   1.000
_cell.length_c   1.000
_cell.angle_alpha   90.00
_cell.angle_beta   90.00
_cell.angle_gamma   90.00
#
_symmetry.space_group_name_H-M   'P 1'
#
loop_
_entity.id
_entity.type
_entity.pdbx_description
1 polymer ?
#
loop_
_entity_poly.entity_id
_entity_poly.type
_entity_poly.pdbx_seq_one_letter_code
_entity_poly.pdbx_strand_id
1 'polypeptide(L)'
;MAPFTLKPLNYILGLDIGIASVGWAVVETDSDVLPYRLIDVGVRTFDRAEVPKTGESPAAARRLARSVRRMIRRRAHRMLRARRLLKREGMLQAADFDAHGLVENLPVNPWQLRVDALSRKLMPLEWAAVLLHMVKHRGYLSQRKNERNSSDKELGALLSGVAANSEALQGGDFRTPAELAVNKFEKESGHIRNQRGDYSHTFNRKDVQAELVLLFEKQKEYGNPYISDGLLTGVEDLLMTQRAALSGDAVQKMLGRCTFEPEEYKAAKNTYSAERFVWLTKLNNLRILDQGSERPLTDSERAKLMDEPYKKTKLTYAQVRRLLELDDTAFFKGLRYSKDNAESATLMEMKAYHSISGALEKAGLKNKKIAAGLIARIAGRNRRGVFAIQNR
;
A
#
# COMPACT_ATOMS: atom_id res chain seq x y z
N MET A 1 27.27 -21.69 66.44
CA MET A 1 26.54 -20.69 65.64
C MET A 1 25.29 -21.38 65.11
N ALA A 2 24.10 -20.93 65.51
CA ALA A 2 22.85 -21.44 64.95
C ALA A 2 22.74 -20.97 63.47
N PRO A 3 22.27 -21.82 62.54
CA PRO A 3 22.11 -21.43 61.15
C PRO A 3 21.07 -20.31 61.05
N PHE A 4 21.41 -19.22 60.38
CA PHE A 4 20.47 -18.14 60.04
C PHE A 4 19.40 -18.69 59.09
N THR A 5 18.23 -19.01 59.62
CA THR A 5 17.06 -19.36 58.80
C THR A 5 16.39 -18.07 58.32
N LEU A 6 16.49 -17.79 57.02
CA LEU A 6 15.73 -16.73 56.37
C LEU A 6 14.24 -17.04 56.55
N LYS A 7 13.51 -16.14 57.22
CA LYS A 7 12.04 -16.20 57.25
C LYS A 7 11.52 -15.79 55.87
N PRO A 8 10.65 -16.59 55.23
CA PRO A 8 9.99 -16.17 54.00
C PRO A 8 9.13 -14.92 54.26
N LEU A 9 9.22 -13.97 53.33
CA LEU A 9 8.56 -12.67 53.40
C LEU A 9 7.35 -12.68 52.45
N ASN A 10 6.16 -12.38 52.96
CA ASN A 10 4.99 -12.10 52.11
C ASN A 10 5.04 -10.64 51.69
N TYR A 11 5.00 -10.35 50.39
CA TYR A 11 5.08 -8.98 49.90
C TYR A 11 4.25 -8.75 48.64
N ILE A 12 3.84 -7.49 48.45
CA ILE A 12 3.31 -6.94 47.20
C ILE A 12 4.45 -6.20 46.50
N LEU A 13 4.64 -6.49 45.20
CA LEU A 13 5.54 -5.75 44.33
C LEU A 13 4.75 -4.76 43.48
N GLY A 14 4.85 -3.47 43.81
CA GLY A 14 4.37 -2.39 42.96
C GLY A 14 5.38 -2.12 41.85
N LEU A 15 4.92 -2.06 40.59
CA LEU A 15 5.75 -1.71 39.44
C LEU A 15 5.13 -0.52 38.68
N ASP A 16 5.87 0.57 38.57
CA ASP A 16 5.56 1.71 37.72
C ASP A 16 6.46 1.68 36.47
N ILE A 17 5.94 1.10 35.38
CA ILE A 17 6.69 0.84 34.16
C ILE A 17 6.46 1.98 33.16
N GLY A 18 7.43 2.88 33.08
CA GLY A 18 7.49 3.97 32.10
C GLY A 18 8.36 3.66 30.88
N ILE A 19 8.42 4.62 29.95
CA ILE A 19 9.20 4.50 28.70
C ILE A 19 10.72 4.58 28.88
N ALA A 20 11.18 5.01 30.07
CA ALA A 20 12.60 5.24 30.39
C ALA A 20 12.96 4.86 31.84
N SER A 21 12.01 4.35 32.59
CA SER A 21 12.20 3.99 33.99
C SER A 21 11.23 2.91 34.42
N VAL A 22 11.66 2.07 35.34
CA VAL A 22 10.79 1.18 36.12
C VAL A 22 10.97 1.53 37.59
N GLY A 23 9.97 2.19 38.17
CA GLY A 23 9.85 2.31 39.62
C GLY A 23 9.39 0.96 40.18
N TRP A 24 9.98 0.52 41.28
CA TRP A 24 9.56 -0.69 41.98
C TRP A 24 9.54 -0.47 43.48
N ALA A 25 8.57 -1.08 44.16
CA ALA A 25 8.42 -1.03 45.61
C ALA A 25 7.99 -2.38 46.14
N VAL A 26 8.61 -2.82 47.23
CA VAL A 26 8.30 -4.05 47.96
C VAL A 26 7.65 -3.66 49.28
N VAL A 27 6.39 -4.04 49.45
CA VAL A 27 5.64 -3.79 50.69
C VAL A 27 5.28 -5.14 51.30
N GLU A 28 5.75 -5.40 52.51
CA GLU A 28 5.39 -6.61 53.26
C GLU A 28 3.93 -6.57 53.68
N THR A 29 3.30 -7.74 53.63
CA THR A 29 1.90 -7.95 54.01
C THR A 29 1.77 -8.97 55.11
N ASP A 30 0.71 -8.84 55.90
CA ASP A 30 0.33 -9.86 56.87
C ASP A 30 -0.37 -11.04 56.18
N SER A 31 -0.98 -11.93 56.97
CA SER A 31 -1.74 -13.08 56.47
C SER A 31 -3.00 -12.70 55.69
N ASP A 32 -3.55 -11.50 55.92
CA ASP A 32 -4.76 -11.00 55.27
C ASP A 32 -4.44 -10.10 54.06
N VAL A 33 -3.17 -10.10 53.61
CA VAL A 33 -2.65 -9.30 52.50
C VAL A 33 -2.74 -7.78 52.78
N LEU A 34 -2.83 -7.38 54.06
CA LEU A 34 -2.81 -5.97 54.44
C LEU A 34 -1.36 -5.47 54.49
N PRO A 35 -1.02 -4.39 53.75
CA PRO A 35 0.31 -3.83 53.74
C PRO A 35 0.62 -3.13 55.06
N TYR A 36 1.74 -3.48 55.71
CA TYR A 36 2.10 -2.87 56.99
C TYR A 36 3.56 -2.40 57.09
N ARG A 37 4.45 -2.84 56.20
CA ARG A 37 5.86 -2.42 56.21
C ARG A 37 6.41 -2.23 54.80
N LEU A 38 6.95 -1.04 54.51
CA LEU A 38 7.75 -0.81 53.31
C LEU A 38 9.13 -1.45 53.50
N ILE A 39 9.46 -2.41 52.64
CA ILE A 39 10.70 -3.19 52.74
C ILE A 39 11.80 -2.53 51.92
N ASP A 40 11.48 -2.19 50.68
CA ASP A 40 12.45 -1.61 49.76
C ASP A 40 11.75 -0.85 48.63
N VAL A 41 12.48 0.12 48.07
CA VAL A 41 12.05 0.88 46.90
C VAL A 41 13.25 1.20 46.02
N GLY A 42 13.02 1.21 44.72
CA GLY A 42 14.05 1.62 43.79
C GLY A 42 13.48 2.10 42.46
N VAL A 43 14.37 2.69 41.67
CA VAL A 43 14.06 3.10 40.30
C VAL A 43 15.17 2.60 39.40
N ARG A 44 14.80 1.78 38.41
CA ARG A 44 15.69 1.42 37.31
C ARG A 44 15.49 2.39 36.17
N THR A 45 16.47 3.21 35.83
CA THR A 45 16.45 4.06 34.63
C THR A 45 17.11 3.36 33.45
N PHE A 46 16.67 3.70 32.24
CA PHE A 46 17.26 3.24 30.97
C PHE A 46 16.98 4.24 29.85
N ASP A 47 17.80 4.20 28.80
CA ASP A 47 17.61 5.08 27.65
C ASP A 47 16.32 4.76 26.90
N ARG A 48 15.59 5.80 26.50
CA ARG A 48 14.42 5.65 25.63
C ARG A 48 14.85 5.01 24.31
N ALA A 49 14.04 4.09 23.81
CA ALA A 49 14.25 3.46 22.50
C ALA A 49 13.81 4.38 21.34
N GLU A 50 14.24 5.64 21.37
CA GLU A 50 13.87 6.73 20.48
C GLU A 50 15.11 7.53 20.05
N VAL A 51 15.04 8.16 18.88
CA VAL A 51 16.07 9.11 18.44
C VAL A 51 15.94 10.38 19.30
N PRO A 52 16.98 10.80 20.06
CA PRO A 52 16.86 11.85 21.08
C PRO A 52 16.30 13.19 20.59
N LYS A 53 16.50 13.53 19.30
CA LYS A 53 16.05 14.80 18.71
C LYS A 53 14.67 14.76 18.07
N THR A 54 14.21 13.57 17.64
CA THR A 54 12.99 13.46 16.82
C THR A 54 11.90 12.60 17.45
N GLY A 55 12.21 11.84 18.52
CA GLY A 55 11.27 10.90 19.14
C GLY A 55 10.94 9.68 18.26
N GLU A 56 11.55 9.56 17.09
CA GLU A 56 11.27 8.45 16.17
C GLU A 56 11.95 7.15 16.64
N SER A 57 11.34 6.01 16.31
CA SER A 57 11.97 4.71 16.56
C SER A 57 13.29 4.57 15.77
N PRO A 58 14.41 4.16 16.39
CA PRO A 58 15.67 3.89 15.70
C PRO A 58 15.53 2.83 14.59
N ALA A 59 14.58 1.91 14.74
CA ALA A 59 14.27 0.90 13.74
C ALA A 59 13.71 1.51 12.45
N ALA A 60 12.99 2.65 12.53
CA ALA A 60 12.46 3.37 11.38
C ALA A 60 13.61 3.98 10.54
N ALA A 61 14.55 4.68 11.18
CA ALA A 61 15.74 5.22 10.51
C ALA A 61 16.55 4.11 9.82
N ARG A 62 16.80 2.99 10.52
CA ARG A 62 17.46 1.80 9.94
C ARG A 62 16.71 1.26 8.72
N ARG A 63 15.38 1.20 8.79
CA ARG A 63 14.51 0.73 7.70
C ARG A 63 14.60 1.65 6.47
N LEU A 64 14.56 2.97 6.66
CA LEU A 64 14.69 3.96 5.60
C LEU A 64 16.05 3.88 4.91
N ALA A 65 17.15 3.86 5.67
CA ALA A 65 18.49 3.74 5.13
C ALA A 65 18.67 2.44 4.31
N ARG A 66 18.12 1.32 4.78
CA ARG A 66 18.10 0.05 4.04
C ARG A 66 17.29 0.15 2.74
N SER A 67 16.17 0.87 2.75
CA SER A 67 15.36 1.11 1.56
C SER A 67 16.14 1.89 0.50
N VAL A 68 16.81 2.97 0.90
CA VAL A 68 17.65 3.80 0.03
C VAL A 68 18.80 2.98 -0.58
N ARG A 69 19.52 2.18 0.23
CA ARG A 69 20.58 1.29 -0.27
C ARG A 69 20.07 0.32 -1.35
N ARG A 70 18.89 -0.26 -1.16
CA ARG A 70 18.26 -1.14 -2.16
C ARG A 70 17.89 -0.37 -3.43
N MET A 71 17.38 0.85 -3.31
CA MET A 71 17.04 1.69 -4.46
C MET A 71 18.28 2.02 -5.29
N ILE A 72 19.35 2.50 -4.65
CA ILE A 72 20.63 2.84 -5.29
C ILE A 72 21.20 1.61 -6.00
N ARG A 73 21.33 0.49 -5.30
CA ARG A 73 21.85 -0.77 -5.86
C ARG A 73 21.05 -1.24 -7.07
N ARG A 74 19.71 -1.19 -7.00
CA ARG A 74 18.83 -1.60 -8.11
C ARG A 74 18.91 -0.66 -9.30
N ARG A 75 19.03 0.65 -9.07
CA ARG A 75 19.26 1.65 -10.13
C ARG A 75 20.59 1.37 -10.83
N ALA A 76 21.68 1.23 -10.07
CA ALA A 76 23.00 0.94 -10.62
C ALA A 76 23.01 -0.36 -11.45
N HIS A 77 22.42 -1.44 -10.90
CA HIS A 77 22.31 -2.72 -11.60
C HIS A 77 21.45 -2.64 -12.87
N ARG A 78 20.36 -1.86 -12.85
CA ARG A 78 19.54 -1.62 -14.04
C ARG A 78 20.33 -0.88 -15.12
N MET A 79 21.08 0.16 -14.75
CA MET A 79 21.94 0.89 -15.70
C MET A 79 23.05 0.02 -16.28
N LEU A 80 23.65 -0.85 -15.47
CA LEU A 80 24.62 -1.83 -15.94
C LEU A 80 24.01 -2.80 -16.96
N ARG A 81 22.81 -3.32 -16.68
CA ARG A 81 22.08 -4.18 -17.62
C ARG A 81 21.71 -3.46 -18.91
N ALA A 82 21.34 -2.19 -18.84
CA ALA A 82 21.08 -1.36 -20.02
C ALA A 82 22.33 -1.26 -20.89
N ARG A 83 23.49 -0.88 -20.33
CA ARG A 83 24.76 -0.84 -21.08
C ARG A 83 25.13 -2.18 -21.71
N ARG A 84 24.96 -3.28 -20.98
CA ARG A 84 25.17 -4.65 -21.51
C ARG A 84 24.21 -4.98 -22.65
N LEU A 85 22.96 -4.54 -22.57
CA LEU A 85 21.98 -4.72 -23.64
C LEU A 85 22.42 -3.95 -24.90
N LEU A 86 22.78 -2.66 -24.76
CA LEU A 86 23.25 -1.85 -25.90
C LEU A 86 24.46 -2.47 -26.60
N LYS A 87 25.39 -3.05 -25.83
CA LYS A 87 26.55 -3.77 -26.39
C LYS A 87 26.15 -5.04 -27.16
N ARG A 88 25.24 -5.85 -26.60
CA ARG A 88 24.82 -7.12 -27.23
C ARG A 88 23.99 -6.90 -28.50
N GLU A 89 23.20 -5.84 -28.54
CA GLU A 89 22.42 -5.44 -29.72
C GLU A 89 23.29 -4.71 -30.77
N GLY A 90 24.61 -4.64 -30.57
CA GLY A 90 25.56 -4.05 -31.52
C GLY A 90 25.56 -2.52 -31.61
N MET A 91 24.72 -1.84 -30.82
CA MET A 91 24.65 -0.36 -30.80
C MET A 91 25.94 0.28 -30.30
N LEU A 92 26.56 -0.33 -29.28
CA LEU A 92 27.85 0.07 -28.72
C LEU A 92 28.86 -1.05 -28.90
N GLN A 93 30.06 -0.71 -29.34
CA GLN A 93 31.18 -1.61 -29.50
C GLN A 93 32.02 -1.68 -28.22
N ALA A 94 32.94 -2.65 -28.14
CA ALA A 94 33.80 -2.79 -26.97
C ALA A 94 34.69 -1.55 -26.73
N ALA A 95 35.07 -0.85 -27.80
CA ALA A 95 35.88 0.37 -27.76
C ALA A 95 35.13 1.59 -27.20
N ASP A 96 33.79 1.57 -27.16
CA ASP A 96 32.99 2.68 -26.62
C ASP A 96 32.94 2.68 -25.07
N PHE A 97 33.63 1.73 -24.42
CA PHE A 97 33.60 1.57 -22.97
C PHE A 97 34.96 1.80 -22.32
N ASP A 98 34.96 2.55 -21.22
CA ASP A 98 36.14 2.75 -20.38
C ASP A 98 36.46 1.51 -19.52
N ALA A 99 37.57 1.58 -18.76
CA ALA A 99 38.00 0.53 -17.84
C ALA A 99 36.97 0.20 -16.74
N HIS A 100 36.01 1.08 -16.47
CA HIS A 100 34.95 0.92 -15.48
C HIS A 100 33.62 0.44 -16.10
N GLY A 101 33.57 0.24 -17.42
CA GLY A 101 32.38 -0.15 -18.16
C GLY A 101 31.32 0.95 -18.25
N LEU A 102 31.74 2.22 -18.22
CA LEU A 102 30.94 3.38 -18.61
C LEU A 102 31.16 3.68 -20.08
N VAL A 103 30.18 4.33 -20.71
CA VAL A 103 30.26 4.70 -22.13
C VAL A 103 31.07 5.98 -22.25
N GLU A 104 32.16 5.96 -23.01
CA GLU A 104 32.98 7.13 -23.28
C GLU A 104 32.25 8.11 -24.22
N ASN A 105 32.57 9.40 -24.08
CA ASN A 105 32.03 10.47 -24.95
C ASN A 105 30.49 10.49 -25.07
N LEU A 106 29.78 10.05 -24.03
CA LEU A 106 28.32 10.05 -24.01
C LEU A 106 27.80 11.50 -23.97
N PRO A 107 26.92 11.92 -24.92
CA PRO A 107 26.36 13.26 -24.94
C PRO A 107 25.65 13.64 -23.63
N VAL A 108 25.86 14.89 -23.18
CA VAL A 108 25.36 15.40 -21.89
C VAL A 108 23.98 16.06 -21.96
N ASN A 109 23.39 16.17 -23.16
CA ASN A 109 22.12 16.84 -23.44
C ASN A 109 20.96 15.87 -23.82
N PRO A 110 20.67 14.83 -23.01
CA PRO A 110 19.70 13.79 -23.39
C PRO A 110 18.25 14.29 -23.49
N TRP A 111 17.90 15.43 -22.89
CA TRP A 111 16.57 16.02 -23.04
C TRP A 111 16.36 16.55 -24.46
N GLN A 112 17.32 17.33 -24.97
CA GLN A 112 17.28 17.82 -26.35
C GLN A 112 17.33 16.67 -27.35
N LEU A 113 18.21 15.68 -27.12
CA LEU A 113 18.30 14.50 -27.99
C LEU A 113 16.99 13.70 -28.05
N ARG A 114 16.22 13.63 -26.95
CA ARG A 114 14.90 12.99 -26.95
C ARG A 114 13.88 13.75 -27.80
N VAL A 115 13.96 15.08 -27.86
CA VAL A 115 13.13 15.90 -28.75
C VAL A 115 13.59 15.76 -30.20
N ASP A 116 14.89 15.85 -30.45
CA ASP A 116 15.50 15.67 -31.77
C ASP A 116 15.18 14.30 -32.39
N ALA A 117 15.08 13.26 -31.56
CA ALA A 117 14.73 11.92 -32.01
C ALA A 117 13.35 11.83 -32.68
N LEU A 118 12.48 12.83 -32.51
CA LEU A 118 11.18 12.93 -33.17
C LEU A 118 11.24 13.54 -34.58
N SER A 119 12.38 14.12 -34.97
CA SER A 119 12.53 14.87 -36.22
C SER A 119 13.77 14.51 -37.05
N ARG A 120 14.75 13.80 -36.48
CA ARG A 120 15.94 13.33 -37.19
C ARG A 120 16.43 11.97 -36.70
N LYS A 121 17.22 11.29 -37.55
CA LYS A 121 18.01 10.12 -37.15
C LYS A 121 19.03 10.53 -36.09
N LEU A 122 19.13 9.75 -35.01
CA LEU A 122 20.17 9.87 -34.01
C LEU A 122 21.38 8.97 -34.33
N MET A 123 22.56 9.46 -33.98
CA MET A 123 23.80 8.69 -34.02
C MET A 123 23.83 7.65 -32.89
N PRO A 124 24.68 6.61 -32.97
CA PRO A 124 24.68 5.51 -32.00
C PRO A 124 24.87 5.98 -30.55
N LEU A 125 25.81 6.91 -30.31
CA LEU A 125 26.05 7.47 -28.97
C LEU A 125 24.92 8.39 -28.50
N GLU A 126 24.30 9.15 -29.40
CA GLU A 126 23.12 9.98 -29.08
C GLU A 126 21.94 9.09 -28.66
N TRP A 127 21.68 8.04 -29.42
CA TRP A 127 20.60 7.09 -29.12
C TRP A 127 20.86 6.33 -27.83
N ALA A 128 22.10 5.89 -27.59
CA ALA A 128 22.50 5.31 -26.31
C ALA A 128 22.27 6.27 -25.14
N ALA A 129 22.59 7.56 -25.29
CA ALA A 129 22.36 8.57 -24.25
C ALA A 129 20.86 8.73 -23.94
N VAL A 130 20.01 8.76 -24.96
CA VAL A 130 18.55 8.81 -24.82
C VAL A 130 18.04 7.60 -24.03
N LEU A 131 18.37 6.38 -24.45
CA LEU A 131 17.87 5.16 -23.81
C LEU A 131 18.36 5.03 -22.36
N LEU A 132 19.64 5.33 -22.10
CA LEU A 132 20.19 5.31 -20.75
C LEU A 132 19.54 6.39 -19.87
N HIS A 133 19.27 7.58 -20.41
CA HIS A 133 18.58 8.63 -19.69
C HIS A 133 17.16 8.22 -19.28
N MET A 134 16.36 7.66 -20.20
CA MET A 134 15.00 7.20 -19.91
C MET A 134 14.98 6.10 -18.84
N VAL A 135 15.87 5.11 -18.95
CA VAL A 135 15.99 4.01 -17.97
C VAL A 135 16.44 4.52 -16.58
N LYS A 136 17.27 5.57 -16.53
CA LYS A 136 17.69 6.22 -15.28
C LYS A 136 16.56 7.02 -14.65
N HIS A 137 15.82 7.78 -15.47
CA HIS A 137 14.79 8.76 -15.09
C HIS A 137 13.36 8.32 -15.46
N ARG A 138 13.04 7.07 -15.13
CA ARG A 138 11.82 6.35 -15.54
C ARG A 138 10.49 6.78 -14.91
N GLY A 139 10.38 7.97 -14.32
CA GLY A 139 9.14 8.46 -13.69
C GLY A 139 8.58 7.63 -12.52
N TYR A 140 7.41 8.05 -12.02
CA TYR A 140 6.65 7.38 -10.97
C TYR A 140 5.65 6.37 -11.58
N LEU A 141 5.56 5.18 -11.00
CA LEU A 141 4.57 4.17 -11.42
C LEU A 141 3.63 3.91 -10.25
N SER A 142 2.38 4.33 -10.37
CA SER A 142 1.36 4.10 -9.35
C SER A 142 1.17 2.61 -9.10
N GLN A 143 1.13 2.22 -7.82
CA GLN A 143 0.99 0.82 -7.41
C GLN A 143 -0.36 0.52 -6.75
N ARG A 144 -1.22 1.54 -6.56
CA ARG A 144 -2.52 1.41 -5.92
C ARG A 144 -3.58 2.18 -6.71
N LYS A 145 -4.77 1.59 -6.82
CA LYS A 145 -5.93 2.27 -7.44
C LYS A 145 -6.38 3.54 -6.71
N ASN A 146 -6.16 3.64 -5.39
CA ASN A 146 -6.65 4.74 -4.55
C ASN A 146 -5.53 5.60 -3.94
N GLU A 147 -4.38 5.74 -4.62
CA GLU A 147 -3.23 6.52 -4.13
C GLU A 147 -3.51 8.03 -3.97
N ARG A 148 -4.53 8.56 -4.65
CA ARG A 148 -4.88 10.00 -4.67
C ARG A 148 -5.38 10.58 -3.34
N ASN A 149 -5.83 9.74 -2.39
CA ASN A 149 -6.39 10.19 -1.10
C ASN A 149 -5.39 10.08 0.06
N SER A 150 -4.09 10.26 -0.21
CA SER A 150 -3.07 10.16 0.84
C SER A 150 -3.06 11.42 1.71
N SER A 151 -2.94 11.25 3.03
CA SER A 151 -2.71 12.34 3.99
C SER A 151 -1.25 12.80 4.03
N ASP A 152 -0.37 12.18 3.23
CA ASP A 152 1.03 12.55 3.07
C ASP A 152 1.17 13.72 2.08
N LYS A 153 1.58 14.88 2.59
CA LYS A 153 1.69 16.13 1.82
C LYS A 153 2.69 16.03 0.67
N GLU A 154 3.82 15.35 0.85
CA GLU A 154 4.82 15.21 -0.22
C GLU A 154 4.35 14.25 -1.31
N LEU A 155 3.73 13.12 -0.91
CA LEU A 155 3.13 12.21 -1.87
C LEU A 155 1.99 12.88 -2.63
N GLY A 156 1.17 13.70 -1.95
CA GLY A 156 0.12 14.49 -2.58
C GLY A 156 0.67 15.45 -3.65
N ALA A 157 1.73 16.20 -3.33
CA ALA A 157 2.39 17.10 -4.28
C ALA A 157 2.96 16.34 -5.49
N LEU A 158 3.61 15.19 -5.25
CA LEU A 158 4.11 14.32 -6.32
C LEU A 158 3.00 13.80 -7.24
N LEU A 159 1.89 13.33 -6.67
CA LEU A 159 0.76 12.82 -7.45
C LEU A 159 0.06 13.94 -8.23
N SER A 160 -0.02 15.14 -7.67
CA SER A 160 -0.55 16.32 -8.37
C SER A 160 0.31 16.70 -9.56
N GLY A 161 1.64 16.79 -9.39
CA GLY A 161 2.56 17.06 -10.50
C GLY A 161 2.50 16.00 -11.60
N VAL A 162 2.45 14.72 -11.22
CA VAL A 162 2.26 13.62 -12.19
C VAL A 162 0.95 13.75 -12.95
N ALA A 163 -0.16 14.05 -12.27
CA ALA A 163 -1.47 14.19 -12.91
C ALA A 163 -1.50 15.38 -13.88
N ALA A 164 -1.01 16.55 -13.46
CA ALA A 164 -0.98 17.75 -14.28
C ALA A 164 -0.14 17.56 -15.56
N ASN A 165 1.01 16.88 -15.45
CA ASN A 165 1.84 16.59 -16.63
C ASN A 165 1.20 15.56 -17.56
N SER A 166 0.56 14.52 -17.03
CA SER A 166 -0.20 13.57 -17.86
C SER A 166 -1.36 14.26 -18.58
N GLU A 167 -2.04 15.22 -17.94
CA GLU A 167 -3.12 16.00 -18.55
C GLU A 167 -2.59 16.94 -19.64
N ALA A 168 -1.48 17.63 -19.41
CA ALA A 168 -0.81 18.45 -20.42
C ALA A 168 -0.37 17.65 -21.66
N LEU A 169 0.05 16.39 -21.48
CA LEU A 169 0.37 15.49 -22.60
C LEU A 169 -0.88 15.01 -23.35
N GLN A 170 -2.03 14.92 -22.68
CA GLN A 170 -3.32 14.58 -23.32
C GLN A 170 -3.92 15.77 -24.07
N GLY A 171 -3.59 17.00 -23.68
CA GLY A 171 -4.06 18.23 -24.33
C GLY A 171 -3.59 18.40 -25.78
N GLY A 172 -2.53 17.70 -26.20
CA GLY A 172 -2.06 17.68 -27.59
C GLY A 172 -0.98 18.73 -27.93
N ASP A 173 -0.70 19.66 -27.02
CA ASP A 173 0.35 20.69 -27.21
C ASP A 173 1.77 20.11 -27.23
N PHE A 174 1.96 18.93 -26.62
CA PHE A 174 3.25 18.23 -26.56
C PHE A 174 3.07 16.76 -26.89
N ARG A 175 3.90 16.21 -27.77
CA ARG A 175 3.83 14.79 -28.18
C ARG A 175 4.45 13.87 -27.14
N THR A 176 5.45 14.36 -26.39
CA THR A 176 6.23 13.55 -25.44
C THR A 176 6.57 14.31 -24.16
N PRO A 177 6.84 13.59 -23.04
CA PRO A 177 7.41 14.17 -21.83
C PRO A 177 8.70 14.97 -22.04
N ALA A 178 9.57 14.55 -22.97
CA ALA A 178 10.77 15.31 -23.30
C ALA A 178 10.46 16.66 -23.96
N GLU A 179 9.53 16.65 -24.91
CA GLU A 179 9.10 17.86 -25.60
C GLU A 179 8.41 18.83 -24.63
N LEU A 180 7.54 18.34 -23.75
CA LEU A 180 6.95 19.13 -22.67
C LEU A 180 8.05 19.71 -21.76
N ALA A 181 9.01 18.90 -21.33
CA ALA A 181 10.08 19.34 -20.45
C ALA A 181 10.94 20.46 -21.04
N VAL A 182 11.37 20.32 -22.30
CA VAL A 182 12.21 21.32 -22.99
C VAL A 182 11.38 22.57 -23.34
N ASN A 183 10.16 22.40 -23.84
CA ASN A 183 9.39 23.54 -24.33
C ASN A 183 8.66 24.30 -23.24
N LYS A 184 8.34 23.65 -22.11
CA LYS A 184 7.64 24.27 -20.98
C LYS A 184 8.56 24.52 -19.80
N PHE A 185 9.12 23.47 -19.20
CA PHE A 185 9.86 23.60 -17.94
C PHE A 185 11.13 24.43 -18.09
N GLU A 186 11.91 24.21 -19.14
CA GLU A 186 13.12 25.00 -19.37
C GLU A 186 12.82 26.47 -19.67
N LYS A 187 11.76 26.76 -20.45
CA LYS A 187 11.39 28.14 -20.80
C LYS A 187 10.75 28.91 -19.65
N GLU A 188 9.86 28.26 -18.89
CA GLU A 188 9.12 28.92 -17.81
C GLU A 188 9.90 28.94 -16.50
N SER A 189 10.63 27.86 -16.18
CA SER A 189 11.32 27.69 -14.89
C SER A 189 12.84 27.80 -14.97
N GLY A 190 13.44 27.77 -16.18
CA GLY A 190 14.89 27.77 -16.35
C GLY A 190 15.58 26.46 -15.96
N HIS A 191 14.81 25.42 -15.62
CA HIS A 191 15.35 24.10 -15.28
C HIS A 191 14.36 22.98 -15.60
N ILE A 192 14.87 21.84 -16.06
CA ILE A 192 14.02 20.67 -16.37
C ILE A 192 13.82 19.76 -15.14
N ARG A 193 14.82 19.66 -14.27
CA ARG A 193 14.77 18.73 -13.13
C ARG A 193 14.10 19.39 -11.93
N ASN A 194 13.31 18.63 -11.17
CA ASN A 194 12.77 19.06 -9.88
C ASN A 194 13.86 19.63 -8.96
N GLN A 195 13.53 20.71 -8.27
CA GLN A 195 14.32 21.29 -7.20
C GLN A 195 13.80 20.86 -5.82
N ARG A 196 14.47 21.30 -4.74
CA ARG A 196 14.13 20.89 -3.38
C ARG A 196 12.71 21.36 -3.02
N GLY A 197 11.83 20.41 -2.71
CA GLY A 197 10.43 20.69 -2.34
C GLY A 197 9.50 20.88 -3.53
N ASP A 198 10.03 20.84 -4.76
CA ASP A 198 9.23 20.94 -5.99
C ASP A 198 9.08 19.55 -6.63
N TYR A 199 7.85 19.22 -6.99
CA TYR A 199 7.48 17.97 -7.64
C TYR A 199 6.76 18.19 -8.99
N SER A 200 6.73 19.44 -9.47
CA SER A 200 6.03 19.85 -10.69
C SER A 200 6.55 19.15 -11.95
N HIS A 201 7.85 18.88 -12.07
CA HIS A 201 8.46 18.24 -13.26
C HIS A 201 8.55 16.71 -13.11
N THR A 202 7.53 16.10 -12.50
CA THR A 202 7.46 14.64 -12.30
C THR A 202 6.53 14.00 -13.34
N PHE A 203 7.05 13.02 -14.08
CA PHE A 203 6.26 12.28 -15.08
C PHE A 203 5.77 10.93 -14.59
N ASN A 204 4.61 10.50 -15.10
CA ASN A 204 4.15 9.12 -14.99
C ASN A 204 5.07 8.22 -15.81
N ARG A 205 5.38 7.04 -15.29
CA ARG A 205 6.19 6.05 -16.00
C ARG A 205 5.53 5.58 -17.29
N LYS A 206 4.19 5.50 -17.33
CA LYS A 206 3.46 5.14 -18.55
C LYS A 206 3.64 6.17 -19.66
N ASP A 207 3.75 7.45 -19.33
CA ASP A 207 3.98 8.51 -20.31
C ASP A 207 5.41 8.40 -20.88
N VAL A 208 6.40 8.08 -20.03
CA VAL A 208 7.77 7.80 -20.47
C VAL A 208 7.86 6.51 -21.29
N GLN A 209 7.00 5.52 -21.02
CA GLN A 209 6.91 4.30 -21.82
C GLN A 209 6.30 4.60 -23.21
N ALA A 210 5.24 5.40 -23.28
CA ALA A 210 4.65 5.83 -24.54
C ALA A 210 5.66 6.62 -25.39
N GLU A 211 6.45 7.49 -24.75
CA GLU A 211 7.58 8.15 -25.41
C GLU A 211 8.60 7.15 -25.96
N LEU A 212 8.99 6.14 -25.18
CA LEU A 212 9.96 5.14 -25.63
C LEU A 212 9.49 4.46 -26.92
N VAL A 213 8.23 4.02 -26.95
CA VAL A 213 7.64 3.36 -28.11
C VAL A 213 7.62 4.31 -29.31
N LEU A 214 7.14 5.54 -29.13
CA LEU A 214 7.09 6.55 -30.19
C LEU A 214 8.49 6.89 -30.75
N LEU A 215 9.50 6.99 -29.88
CA LEU A 215 10.87 7.25 -30.32
C LEU A 215 11.42 6.10 -31.16
N PHE A 216 11.13 4.84 -30.80
CA PHE A 216 11.52 3.68 -31.63
C PHE A 216 10.82 3.71 -32.99
N GLU A 217 9.53 4.04 -33.04
CA GLU A 217 8.78 4.20 -34.30
C GLU A 217 9.41 5.27 -35.19
N LYS A 218 9.66 6.46 -34.66
CA LYS A 218 10.27 7.57 -35.42
C LYS A 218 11.69 7.28 -35.87
N GLN A 219 12.51 6.69 -35.01
CA GLN A 219 13.87 6.30 -35.37
C GLN A 219 13.88 5.18 -36.44
N LYS A 220 12.86 4.32 -36.47
CA LYS A 220 12.66 3.36 -37.57
C LYS A 220 12.40 4.08 -38.89
N GLU A 221 11.49 5.05 -38.90
CA GLU A 221 11.16 5.87 -40.09
C GLU A 221 12.41 6.59 -40.63
N TYR A 222 13.28 7.07 -39.75
CA TYR A 222 14.53 7.75 -40.13
C TYR A 222 15.70 6.81 -40.48
N GLY A 223 15.46 5.50 -40.56
CA GLY A 223 16.47 4.52 -40.97
C GLY A 223 17.59 4.31 -39.94
N ASN A 224 17.28 4.40 -38.65
CA ASN A 224 18.21 4.01 -37.58
C ASN A 224 18.35 2.47 -37.58
N PRO A 225 19.57 1.92 -37.66
CA PRO A 225 19.77 0.46 -37.69
C PRO A 225 19.52 -0.21 -36.33
N TYR A 226 19.52 0.53 -35.23
CA TYR A 226 19.41 -0.02 -33.87
C TYR A 226 17.98 0.07 -33.32
N ILE A 227 17.06 -0.55 -34.04
CA ILE A 227 15.60 -0.53 -33.78
C ILE A 227 15.05 -1.96 -33.78
N SER A 228 15.83 -2.91 -33.25
CA SER A 228 15.40 -4.31 -33.12
C SER A 228 14.29 -4.43 -32.08
N ASP A 229 13.35 -5.35 -32.30
CA ASP A 229 12.29 -5.66 -31.33
C ASP A 229 12.87 -6.18 -30.01
N GLY A 230 14.00 -6.89 -30.07
CA GLY A 230 14.76 -7.36 -28.91
C GLY A 230 15.30 -6.22 -28.06
N LEU A 231 15.84 -5.16 -28.70
CA LEU A 231 16.29 -3.96 -28.02
C LEU A 231 15.11 -3.21 -27.38
N LEU A 232 14.02 -2.99 -28.12
CA LEU A 232 12.83 -2.30 -27.59
C LEU A 232 12.29 -3.03 -26.36
N THR A 233 12.04 -4.33 -26.49
CA THR A 233 11.54 -5.18 -25.39
C THR A 233 12.49 -5.14 -24.19
N GLY A 234 13.80 -5.25 -24.43
CA GLY A 234 14.80 -5.24 -23.36
C GLY A 234 14.90 -3.89 -22.63
N VAL A 235 14.80 -2.76 -23.35
CA VAL A 235 14.81 -1.42 -22.75
C VAL A 235 13.51 -1.14 -22.01
N GLU A 236 12.37 -1.49 -22.61
CA GLU A 236 11.06 -1.35 -22.01
C GLU A 236 10.95 -2.18 -20.72
N ASP A 237 11.44 -3.42 -20.71
CA ASP A 237 11.51 -4.26 -19.51
C ASP A 237 12.33 -3.61 -18.40
N LEU A 238 13.48 -3.04 -18.73
CA LEU A 238 14.31 -2.32 -17.77
C LEU A 238 13.58 -1.07 -17.24
N LEU A 239 12.91 -0.33 -18.11
CA LEU A 239 12.10 0.84 -17.77
C LEU A 239 10.98 0.45 -16.80
N MET A 240 10.14 -0.51 -17.16
CA MET A 240 8.88 -0.83 -16.49
C MET A 240 9.05 -1.69 -15.23
N THR A 241 9.99 -2.64 -15.24
CA THR A 241 10.07 -3.65 -14.18
C THR A 241 10.44 -3.05 -12.82
N GLN A 242 9.64 -3.38 -11.80
CA GLN A 242 9.95 -3.16 -10.40
C GLN A 242 9.47 -4.36 -9.58
N ARG A 243 10.23 -4.72 -8.53
CA ARG A 243 9.83 -5.84 -7.66
C ARG A 243 8.51 -5.49 -6.96
N ALA A 244 7.62 -6.48 -6.86
CA ALA A 244 6.38 -6.36 -6.11
C ALA A 244 6.67 -5.97 -4.64
N ALA A 245 5.81 -5.13 -4.06
CA ALA A 245 5.92 -4.71 -2.67
C ALA A 245 5.73 -5.87 -1.68
N LEU A 246 4.83 -6.80 -2.04
CA LEU A 246 4.56 -8.04 -1.33
C LEU A 246 4.79 -9.21 -2.30
N SER A 247 5.50 -10.24 -1.85
CA SER A 247 5.80 -11.43 -2.65
C SER A 247 5.93 -12.65 -1.75
N GLY A 248 5.46 -13.81 -2.23
CA GLY A 248 5.58 -15.08 -1.51
C GLY A 248 4.90 -15.05 -0.15
N ASP A 249 5.63 -15.47 0.88
CA ASP A 249 5.16 -15.63 2.26
C ASP A 249 5.18 -14.34 3.11
N ALA A 250 5.49 -13.18 2.50
CA ALA A 250 5.68 -11.93 3.22
C ALA A 250 4.46 -11.53 4.08
N VAL A 251 3.24 -11.74 3.57
CA VAL A 251 2.00 -11.47 4.31
C VAL A 251 1.82 -12.47 5.45
N GLN A 252 2.08 -13.75 5.21
CA GLN A 252 1.93 -14.81 6.21
C GLN A 252 2.86 -14.60 7.41
N LYS A 253 4.11 -14.15 7.18
CA LYS A 253 5.08 -13.81 8.23
C LYS A 253 4.63 -12.69 9.17
N MET A 254 3.71 -11.84 8.74
CA MET A 254 3.16 -10.73 9.53
C MET A 254 1.76 -11.03 10.07
N LEU A 255 1.16 -12.15 9.66
CA LEU A 255 -0.22 -12.50 9.98
C LEU A 255 -0.28 -13.16 11.36
N GLY A 256 -1.16 -12.66 12.23
CA GLY A 256 -1.40 -13.27 13.54
C GLY A 256 -2.06 -14.64 13.45
N ARG A 257 -2.04 -15.36 14.57
CA ARG A 257 -2.67 -16.67 14.74
C ARG A 257 -4.10 -16.58 15.29
N CYS A 258 -4.89 -17.63 15.07
CA CYS A 258 -6.24 -17.71 15.61
C CYS A 258 -6.22 -17.71 17.15
N THR A 259 -7.25 -17.11 17.76
CA THR A 259 -7.39 -17.02 19.22
C THR A 259 -7.68 -18.40 19.84
N PHE A 260 -8.43 -19.25 19.16
CA PHE A 260 -8.86 -20.57 19.66
C PHE A 260 -7.97 -21.72 19.16
N GLU A 261 -7.40 -21.60 17.96
CA GLU A 261 -6.53 -22.61 17.33
C GLU A 261 -5.17 -21.98 16.99
N PRO A 262 -4.23 -21.85 17.93
CA PRO A 262 -2.99 -21.08 17.75
C PRO A 262 -2.09 -21.55 16.59
N GLU A 263 -2.25 -22.79 16.13
CA GLU A 263 -1.54 -23.32 14.97
C GLU A 263 -2.05 -22.75 13.64
N GLU A 264 -3.29 -22.27 13.61
CA GLU A 264 -3.93 -21.75 12.40
C GLU A 264 -3.77 -20.23 12.26
N TYR A 265 -3.68 -19.75 11.02
CA TYR A 265 -3.63 -18.32 10.74
C TYR A 265 -5.00 -17.67 10.87
N LYS A 266 -5.03 -16.37 11.21
CA LYS A 266 -6.27 -15.59 11.20
C LYS A 266 -6.90 -15.56 9.80
N ALA A 267 -8.23 -15.72 9.75
CA ALA A 267 -8.98 -15.57 8.52
C ALA A 267 -8.93 -14.13 7.97
N ALA A 268 -8.91 -14.00 6.64
CA ALA A 268 -9.04 -12.69 6.00
C ALA A 268 -10.45 -12.12 6.21
N LYS A 269 -10.56 -10.82 6.45
CA LYS A 269 -11.86 -10.14 6.66
C LYS A 269 -12.77 -10.26 5.43
N ASN A 270 -12.19 -10.17 4.24
CA ASN A 270 -12.89 -10.29 2.96
C ASN A 270 -13.07 -11.76 2.54
N THR A 271 -13.63 -12.57 3.44
CA THR A 271 -13.98 -13.97 3.20
C THR A 271 -15.40 -14.20 3.65
N TYR A 272 -16.17 -14.99 2.89
CA TYR A 272 -17.58 -15.23 3.17
C TYR A 272 -17.84 -15.61 4.64
N SER A 273 -17.10 -16.58 5.18
CA SER A 273 -17.26 -17.03 6.57
C SER A 273 -16.94 -15.93 7.59
N ALA A 274 -15.93 -15.10 7.34
CA ALA A 274 -15.56 -14.00 8.22
C ALA A 274 -16.59 -12.86 8.16
N GLU A 275 -17.05 -12.48 6.98
CA GLU A 275 -18.13 -11.48 6.83
C GLU A 275 -19.44 -11.98 7.46
N ARG A 276 -19.78 -13.26 7.27
CA ARG A 276 -20.96 -13.89 7.89
C ARG A 276 -20.82 -13.95 9.42
N PHE A 277 -19.65 -14.28 9.95
CA PHE A 277 -19.38 -14.23 11.39
C PHE A 277 -19.58 -12.81 11.96
N VAL A 278 -19.03 -11.80 11.29
CA VAL A 278 -19.23 -10.39 11.67
C VAL A 278 -20.72 -10.00 11.62
N TRP A 279 -21.43 -10.43 10.58
CA TRP A 279 -22.86 -10.16 10.45
C TRP A 279 -23.67 -10.83 11.57
N LEU A 280 -23.49 -12.13 11.80
CA LEU A 280 -24.18 -12.87 12.85
C LEU A 280 -23.91 -12.26 14.23
N THR A 281 -22.67 -11.85 14.50
CA THR A 281 -22.31 -11.16 15.73
C THR A 281 -23.09 -9.85 15.88
N LYS A 282 -23.16 -9.02 14.82
CA LYS A 282 -23.93 -7.77 14.84
C LYS A 282 -25.43 -8.01 15.01
N LEU A 283 -25.98 -9.01 14.30
CA LEU A 283 -27.40 -9.34 14.33
C LEU A 283 -27.82 -9.85 15.72
N ASN A 284 -27.06 -10.78 16.30
CA ASN A 284 -27.35 -11.36 17.61
C ASN A 284 -27.15 -10.36 18.76
N ASN A 285 -26.20 -9.43 18.61
CA ASN A 285 -25.93 -8.39 19.61
C ASN A 285 -26.74 -7.11 19.38
N LEU A 286 -27.59 -7.04 18.36
CA LEU A 286 -28.46 -5.89 18.16
C LEU A 286 -29.48 -5.82 19.31
N ARG A 287 -29.65 -4.64 19.86
CA ARG A 287 -30.59 -4.36 20.95
C ARG A 287 -31.48 -3.20 20.57
N ILE A 288 -32.76 -3.34 20.85
CA ILE A 288 -33.79 -2.32 20.66
C ILE A 288 -34.18 -1.82 22.05
N LEU A 289 -34.16 -0.50 22.22
CA LEU A 289 -34.64 0.21 23.40
C LEU A 289 -36.05 0.69 23.07
N ASP A 290 -37.04 0.24 23.83
CA ASP A 290 -38.43 0.66 23.63
C ASP A 290 -39.08 0.91 24.98
N GLN A 291 -39.65 2.11 25.15
CA GLN A 291 -40.31 2.58 26.38
C GLN A 291 -39.52 2.29 27.67
N GLY A 292 -38.19 2.44 27.63
CA GLY A 292 -37.31 2.21 28.78
C GLY A 292 -36.91 0.74 29.02
N SER A 293 -37.42 -0.20 28.22
CA SER A 293 -37.01 -1.59 28.22
C SER A 293 -35.99 -1.88 27.12
N GLU A 294 -35.04 -2.77 27.38
CA GLU A 294 -34.08 -3.26 26.39
C GLU A 294 -34.40 -4.70 26.01
N ARG A 295 -34.54 -4.96 24.70
CA ARG A 295 -34.76 -6.31 24.19
C ARG A 295 -33.81 -6.70 23.06
N PRO A 296 -33.45 -7.99 22.94
CA PRO A 296 -32.83 -8.53 21.74
C PRO A 296 -33.84 -8.67 20.60
N LEU A 297 -33.33 -8.97 19.39
CA LEU A 297 -34.18 -9.42 18.28
C LEU A 297 -34.70 -10.84 18.53
N THR A 298 -36.00 -11.02 18.26
CA THR A 298 -36.66 -12.33 18.21
C THR A 298 -36.16 -13.16 17.03
N ASP A 299 -36.39 -14.47 17.07
CA ASP A 299 -35.96 -15.41 16.03
C ASP A 299 -36.56 -15.06 14.66
N SER A 300 -37.83 -14.63 14.63
CA SER A 300 -38.52 -14.17 13.43
C SER A 300 -37.88 -12.89 12.87
N GLU A 301 -37.59 -11.90 13.71
CA GLU A 301 -36.89 -10.67 13.30
C GLU A 301 -35.49 -10.98 12.75
N ARG A 302 -34.74 -11.89 13.40
CA ARG A 302 -33.43 -12.33 12.92
C ARG A 302 -33.51 -13.03 11.56
N ALA A 303 -34.50 -13.91 11.36
CA ALA A 303 -34.72 -14.60 10.11
C ALA A 303 -35.04 -13.62 8.96
N LYS A 304 -35.88 -12.61 9.21
CA LYS A 304 -36.20 -11.55 8.23
C LYS A 304 -34.95 -10.81 7.75
N LEU A 305 -34.00 -10.53 8.64
CA LEU A 305 -32.81 -9.74 8.33
C LEU A 305 -31.62 -10.57 7.80
N MET A 306 -31.59 -11.88 8.04
CA MET A 306 -30.43 -12.75 7.83
C MET A 306 -29.80 -12.59 6.45
N ASP A 307 -30.61 -12.58 5.39
CA ASP A 307 -30.15 -12.57 4.00
C ASP A 307 -30.12 -11.18 3.37
N GLU A 308 -30.61 -10.15 4.07
CA GLU A 308 -30.76 -8.80 3.51
C GLU A 308 -29.43 -8.14 3.09
N PRO A 309 -28.32 -8.27 3.84
CA PRO A 309 -27.02 -7.74 3.41
C PRO A 309 -26.46 -8.37 2.12
N TYR A 310 -26.98 -9.53 1.71
CA TYR A 310 -26.58 -10.20 0.46
C TYR A 310 -27.44 -9.76 -0.73
N LYS A 311 -28.68 -9.32 -0.49
CA LYS A 311 -29.61 -8.85 -1.54
C LYS A 311 -29.36 -7.39 -1.90
N LYS A 312 -29.00 -6.57 -0.92
CA LYS A 312 -28.76 -5.13 -1.07
C LYS A 312 -27.28 -4.82 -0.97
N THR A 313 -26.82 -3.76 -1.64
CA THR A 313 -25.42 -3.32 -1.58
C THR A 313 -24.96 -3.03 -0.15
N LYS A 314 -25.83 -2.41 0.66
CA LYS A 314 -25.65 -2.17 2.09
C LYS A 314 -26.99 -2.28 2.82
N LEU A 315 -26.96 -2.75 4.07
CA LEU A 315 -28.09 -2.75 5.00
C LEU A 315 -27.91 -1.62 6.02
N THR A 316 -28.79 -0.62 6.00
CA THR A 316 -28.78 0.52 6.95
C THR A 316 -29.77 0.32 8.09
N TYR A 317 -29.59 1.03 9.21
CA TYR A 317 -30.52 0.97 10.33
C TYR A 317 -31.95 1.39 9.95
N ALA A 318 -32.10 2.40 9.09
CA ALA A 318 -33.40 2.83 8.58
C ALA A 318 -34.09 1.77 7.70
N GLN A 319 -33.31 0.92 7.01
CA GLN A 319 -33.87 -0.22 6.29
C GLN A 319 -34.29 -1.34 7.26
N VAL A 320 -33.53 -1.56 8.33
CA VAL A 320 -33.87 -2.51 9.38
C VAL A 320 -35.16 -2.11 10.10
N ARG A 321 -35.30 -0.84 10.51
CA ARG A 321 -36.53 -0.31 11.11
C ARG A 321 -37.75 -0.63 10.24
N ARG A 322 -37.67 -0.33 8.94
CA ARG A 322 -38.76 -0.61 7.99
C ARG A 322 -39.07 -2.09 7.80
N LEU A 323 -38.05 -2.96 7.79
CA LEU A 323 -38.24 -4.41 7.64
C LEU A 323 -38.81 -5.08 8.90
N LEU A 324 -38.52 -4.52 10.06
CA LEU A 324 -39.01 -4.99 11.35
C LEU A 324 -40.29 -4.29 11.80
N GLU A 325 -40.74 -3.27 11.07
CA GLU A 325 -41.93 -2.47 11.38
C GLU A 325 -41.88 -1.90 12.81
N LEU A 326 -40.72 -1.35 13.20
CA LEU A 326 -40.54 -0.79 14.55
C LEU A 326 -41.21 0.58 14.71
N ASP A 327 -41.91 0.75 15.82
CA ASP A 327 -42.53 2.01 16.23
C ASP A 327 -41.51 3.14 16.43
N ASP A 328 -41.97 4.39 16.28
CA ASP A 328 -41.13 5.59 16.43
C ASP A 328 -40.56 5.75 17.85
N THR A 329 -41.15 5.08 18.85
CA THR A 329 -40.66 5.04 20.24
C THR A 329 -39.50 4.07 20.45
N ALA A 330 -39.26 3.15 19.50
CA ALA A 330 -38.19 2.17 19.57
C ALA A 330 -36.89 2.74 18.97
N PHE A 331 -35.74 2.48 19.60
CA PHE A 331 -34.43 2.99 19.19
C PHE A 331 -33.38 1.88 19.17
N PHE A 332 -32.41 1.95 18.26
CA PHE A 332 -31.28 1.01 18.26
C PHE A 332 -30.24 1.40 19.32
N LYS A 333 -29.96 0.50 20.26
CA LYS A 333 -28.93 0.72 21.29
C LYS A 333 -27.56 0.91 20.65
N GLY A 334 -26.82 1.92 21.12
CA GLY A 334 -25.46 2.22 20.66
C GLY A 334 -25.40 3.06 19.38
N LEU A 335 -26.55 3.45 18.80
CA LEU A 335 -26.61 4.43 17.72
C LEU A 335 -26.67 5.86 18.28
N ARG A 336 -25.88 6.78 17.72
CA ARG A 336 -25.86 8.18 18.16
C ARG A 336 -26.97 8.98 17.49
N TYR A 337 -28.13 9.03 18.12
CA TYR A 337 -29.31 9.79 17.65
C TYR A 337 -29.17 11.31 17.74
N SER A 338 -28.11 11.83 18.37
CA SER A 338 -27.80 13.26 18.37
C SER A 338 -27.33 13.80 17.02
N LYS A 339 -27.14 12.95 16.01
CA LYS A 339 -26.75 13.32 14.65
C LYS A 339 -27.96 13.26 13.72
N ASP A 340 -28.06 14.22 12.80
CA ASP A 340 -29.06 14.19 11.75
C ASP A 340 -28.99 12.88 10.95
N ASN A 341 -30.16 12.28 10.69
CA ASN A 341 -30.29 11.02 9.96
C ASN A 341 -29.40 9.89 10.51
N ALA A 342 -29.31 9.74 11.84
CA ALA A 342 -28.50 8.71 12.49
C ALA A 342 -28.72 7.29 11.91
N GLU A 343 -29.97 6.94 11.57
CA GLU A 343 -30.33 5.63 11.02
C GLU A 343 -29.91 5.42 9.55
N SER A 344 -29.38 6.44 8.86
CA SER A 344 -28.74 6.29 7.54
C SER A 344 -27.40 5.53 7.61
N ALA A 345 -26.84 5.37 8.81
CA ALA A 345 -25.63 4.61 9.05
C ALA A 345 -25.78 3.15 8.58
N THR A 346 -24.70 2.60 8.03
CA THR A 346 -24.67 1.21 7.55
C THR A 346 -24.52 0.26 8.74
N LEU A 347 -25.52 -0.59 8.97
CA LEU A 347 -25.44 -1.67 9.94
C LEU A 347 -24.51 -2.77 9.41
N MET A 348 -24.72 -3.23 8.18
CA MET A 348 -23.91 -4.29 7.57
C MET A 348 -23.74 -4.12 6.05
N GLU A 349 -22.57 -4.48 5.55
CA GLU A 349 -22.22 -4.48 4.12
C GLU A 349 -21.34 -5.71 3.84
N MET A 350 -21.79 -6.58 2.93
CA MET A 350 -21.03 -7.78 2.52
C MET A 350 -20.05 -7.42 1.40
N LYS A 351 -19.00 -6.67 1.76
CA LYS A 351 -18.07 -6.03 0.82
C LYS A 351 -17.43 -7.03 -0.16
N ALA A 352 -16.92 -8.14 0.34
CA ALA A 352 -16.27 -9.16 -0.49
C ALA A 352 -17.27 -9.84 -1.41
N TYR A 353 -18.44 -10.20 -0.89
CA TYR A 353 -19.53 -10.78 -1.66
C TYR A 353 -19.93 -9.88 -2.84
N HIS A 354 -20.22 -8.61 -2.58
CA HIS A 354 -20.64 -7.65 -3.61
C HIS A 354 -19.50 -7.29 -4.57
N SER A 355 -18.26 -7.20 -4.08
CA SER A 355 -17.09 -6.97 -4.94
C SER A 355 -16.87 -8.11 -5.93
N ILE A 356 -17.03 -9.37 -5.50
CA ILE A 356 -16.89 -10.54 -6.38
C ILE A 356 -18.06 -10.59 -7.36
N SER A 357 -19.29 -10.41 -6.88
CA SER A 357 -20.49 -10.39 -7.73
C SER A 357 -20.37 -9.31 -8.82
N GLY A 358 -20.01 -8.08 -8.44
CA GLY A 358 -19.83 -6.98 -9.40
C GLY A 358 -18.68 -7.21 -10.38
N ALA A 359 -17.61 -7.90 -9.98
CA ALA A 359 -16.53 -8.27 -10.90
C ALA A 359 -17.00 -9.29 -11.95
N LEU A 360 -17.79 -10.29 -11.54
CA LEU A 360 -18.37 -11.29 -12.45
C LEU A 360 -19.39 -10.67 -13.40
N GLU A 361 -20.20 -9.72 -12.92
CA GLU A 361 -21.14 -8.97 -13.75
C GLU A 361 -20.42 -8.15 -14.83
N LYS A 362 -19.36 -7.41 -14.45
CA LYS A 362 -18.53 -6.66 -15.39
C LYS A 362 -17.85 -7.54 -16.44
N ALA A 363 -17.59 -8.80 -16.10
CA ALA A 363 -17.02 -9.79 -17.00
C ALA A 363 -18.09 -10.56 -17.81
N GLY A 364 -19.39 -10.31 -17.62
CA GLY A 364 -20.47 -10.99 -18.32
C GLY A 364 -20.77 -12.43 -17.85
N LEU A 365 -20.24 -12.87 -16.70
CA LEU A 365 -20.24 -14.27 -16.27
C LEU A 365 -21.41 -14.65 -15.34
N LYS A 366 -22.58 -14.02 -15.48
CA LYS A 366 -23.70 -14.09 -14.52
C LYS A 366 -24.53 -15.39 -14.58
N ASN A 367 -23.90 -16.55 -14.72
CA ASN A 367 -24.60 -17.84 -14.63
C ASN A 367 -24.71 -18.31 -13.16
N LYS A 368 -25.94 -18.31 -12.63
CA LYS A 368 -26.30 -18.42 -11.19
C LYS A 368 -25.73 -19.64 -10.45
N LYS A 369 -25.35 -20.74 -11.13
CA LYS A 369 -24.77 -21.94 -10.49
C LYS A 369 -23.26 -21.88 -10.25
N ILE A 370 -22.52 -21.08 -11.04
CA ILE A 370 -21.05 -21.00 -10.95
C ILE A 370 -20.64 -20.02 -9.84
N ALA A 371 -21.34 -18.90 -9.68
CA ALA A 371 -21.02 -17.87 -8.68
C ALA A 371 -21.13 -18.40 -7.24
N ALA A 372 -22.19 -19.15 -6.91
CA ALA A 372 -22.37 -19.74 -5.57
C ALA A 372 -21.30 -20.80 -5.26
N GLY A 373 -20.97 -21.67 -6.23
CA GLY A 373 -19.94 -22.69 -6.09
C GLY A 373 -18.52 -22.12 -6.02
N LEU A 374 -18.24 -21.01 -6.73
CA LEU A 374 -16.95 -20.33 -6.70
C LEU A 374 -16.76 -19.55 -5.39
N ILE A 375 -17.79 -18.86 -4.90
CA ILE A 375 -17.78 -18.17 -3.60
C ILE A 375 -17.59 -19.19 -2.46
N ALA A 376 -18.24 -20.35 -2.53
CA ALA A 376 -18.06 -21.44 -1.57
C ALA A 376 -16.67 -22.12 -1.67
N ARG A 377 -16.12 -22.35 -2.87
CA ARG A 377 -14.79 -22.97 -3.05
C ARG A 377 -13.63 -22.03 -2.73
N ILE A 378 -13.77 -20.73 -2.98
CA ILE A 378 -12.81 -19.70 -2.56
C ILE A 378 -12.83 -19.58 -1.03
N ALA A 379 -13.99 -19.77 -0.38
CA ALA A 379 -14.10 -19.83 1.08
C ALA A 379 -13.58 -21.13 1.71
N GLY A 380 -13.67 -22.28 1.02
CA GLY A 380 -13.25 -23.60 1.53
C GLY A 380 -11.76 -23.95 1.33
N ARG A 381 -11.02 -23.26 0.46
CA ARG A 381 -9.58 -23.50 0.21
C ARG A 381 -8.65 -22.72 1.14
N ASN A 382 -9.09 -22.45 2.37
CA ASN A 382 -8.25 -21.80 3.39
C ASN A 382 -7.19 -22.72 4.01
N ARG A 383 -7.06 -23.99 3.57
CA ARG A 383 -5.98 -24.90 3.99
C ARG A 383 -4.62 -24.63 3.35
N ARG A 384 -4.55 -23.77 2.32
CA ARG A 384 -3.27 -23.31 1.74
C ARG A 384 -3.39 -21.83 1.47
N GLY A 385 -3.08 -21.03 2.49
CA GLY A 385 -3.27 -19.58 2.47
C GLY A 385 -2.58 -18.90 1.30
N VAL A 386 -3.24 -18.75 0.16
CA VAL A 386 -2.87 -17.82 -0.90
C VAL A 386 -4.14 -17.44 -1.64
N PHE A 387 -4.74 -16.31 -1.28
CA PHE A 387 -5.35 -15.39 -2.26
C PHE A 387 -5.37 -14.00 -1.63
N ALA A 388 -4.27 -13.27 -1.81
CA ALA A 388 -4.38 -11.82 -1.90
C ALA A 388 -5.15 -11.54 -3.19
N ILE A 389 -6.46 -11.28 -3.08
CA ILE A 389 -7.19 -10.64 -4.18
C ILE A 389 -6.61 -9.23 -4.29
N GLN A 390 -5.50 -9.11 -5.02
CA GLN A 390 -5.14 -7.84 -5.63
C GLN A 390 -6.26 -7.55 -6.61
N ASN A 391 -7.12 -6.59 -6.26
CA ASN A 391 -7.97 -5.91 -7.24
C ASN A 391 -7.05 -5.25 -8.27
N ARG A 392 -6.66 -6.01 -9.30
CA ARG A 392 -6.07 -5.50 -10.54
C ARG A 392 -7.06 -4.59 -11.24
#